data_AF-A0A9P6GUD0-F1
#
_entry.id   AF-A0A9P6GUD0-F1
#
_cell.length_a   1.000
_cell.length_b   1.000
_cell.length_c   1.000
_cell.angle_alpha   90.00
_cell.angle_beta   90.00
_cell.angle_gamma   90.00
#
_symmetry.space_group_name_H-M   'P 1'
#
loop_
_entity.id
_entity.type
_entity.pdbx_description
1 polymer ?
#
loop_
_entity_poly.entity_id
_entity_poly.type
_entity_poly.pdbx_seq_one_letter_code
_entity_poly.pdbx_strand_id
1 'polypeptide(L)'
;LSVVENEKLRKYDLLANELGLIHKCRIKIIPYVMTWDGVVTNFHKKYLKDLDVQPHLEAYIQSLVLKKTLESISLNRRRGYDMDDAKEKELERSSYLVS
;
A
#
# COMPACT_ATOMS: atom_id res chain seq x y z
N LEU A 1 -1.12 10.34 -12.08
CA LEU A 1 -0.26 10.43 -10.86
C LEU A 1 -0.56 11.66 -10.01
N SER A 2 -0.53 12.89 -10.53
CA SER A 2 -0.74 14.09 -9.68
C SER A 2 -2.13 14.16 -9.03
N VAL A 3 -3.19 13.68 -9.69
CA VAL A 3 -4.55 13.65 -9.13
C VAL A 3 -4.63 12.75 -7.89
N VAL A 4 -4.15 11.51 -8.00
CA VAL A 4 -4.10 10.53 -6.90
C VAL A 4 -3.31 11.07 -5.71
N GLU A 5 -2.19 11.73 -5.96
CA GLU A 5 -1.36 12.32 -4.90
C GLU A 5 -2.04 13.50 -4.20
N ASN A 6 -2.75 14.36 -4.94
CA ASN A 6 -3.55 15.42 -4.33
C ASN A 6 -4.72 14.87 -3.52
N GLU A 7 -5.34 13.78 -3.98
CA GLU A 7 -6.43 13.12 -3.27
C GLU A 7 -5.94 12.47 -1.97
N LYS A 8 -4.76 11.82 -1.99
CA LYS A 8 -4.10 11.29 -0.79
C LYS A 8 -3.81 12.37 0.25
N LEU A 9 -3.35 13.54 -0.19
CA LEU A 9 -3.08 14.68 0.71
C LEU A 9 -4.35 15.21 1.36
N ARG A 10 -5.43 15.39 0.58
CA ARG A 10 -6.68 15.99 1.07
C ARG A 10 -7.46 15.10 2.04
N LYS A 11 -7.26 13.78 1.98
CA LYS A 11 -7.99 12.81 2.80
C LYS A 11 -7.88 13.08 4.31
N TYR A 12 -6.78 13.68 4.75
CA TYR A 12 -6.49 13.92 6.17
C TYR A 12 -6.47 15.40 6.58
N ASP A 13 -6.93 16.32 5.72
CA ASP A 13 -6.89 17.76 5.98
C ASP A 13 -7.68 18.14 7.25
N LEU A 14 -8.87 17.58 7.44
CA LEU A 14 -9.69 17.83 8.63
C LEU A 14 -8.97 17.41 9.91
N LEU A 15 -8.42 16.19 9.93
CA LEU A 15 -7.68 15.66 11.07
C LEU A 15 -6.42 16.48 11.37
N ALA A 16 -5.70 16.89 10.33
CA ALA A 16 -4.50 17.73 10.47
C ALA A 16 -4.85 19.09 11.08
N ASN A 17 -5.97 19.69 10.67
CA ASN A 17 -6.45 20.95 11.22
C ASN A 17 -6.86 20.82 12.69
N GLU A 18 -7.63 19.80 13.05
CA GLU A 18 -8.05 19.56 14.43
C GLU A 18 -6.85 19.32 15.36
N LEU A 19 -5.91 18.47 14.95
CA LEU A 19 -4.68 18.22 15.71
C LEU A 19 -3.84 19.48 15.86
N GLY A 20 -3.76 20.30 14.80
CA GLY A 20 -3.04 21.57 14.85
C GLY A 20 -3.64 22.58 15.83
N LEU A 21 -4.98 22.60 15.95
CA LEU A 21 -5.70 23.42 16.92
C LEU A 21 -5.46 22.93 18.36
N ILE A 22 -5.56 21.62 18.59
CA ILE A 22 -5.39 21.02 19.92
C ILE A 22 -3.96 21.21 20.45
N HIS A 23 -2.98 20.91 19.61
CA HIS A 23 -1.56 20.92 20.00
C HIS A 23 -0.86 22.25 19.72
N LYS A 24 -1.57 23.24 19.15
CA LYS A 24 -1.05 24.56 18.76
C LYS A 24 0.21 24.45 17.89
N CYS A 25 0.22 23.51 16.96
CA CYS A 25 1.35 23.25 16.07
C CYS A 25 0.91 23.09 14.62
N ARG A 26 1.85 23.24 13.68
CA ARG A 26 1.56 23.04 12.27
C ARG A 26 1.72 21.56 11.92
N ILE A 27 0.64 20.94 11.46
CA ILE A 27 0.65 19.56 10.98
C ILE A 27 1.01 19.52 9.49
N LYS A 28 1.88 18.59 9.10
CA LYS A 28 2.23 18.30 7.71
C LYS A 28 1.79 16.88 7.37
N ILE A 29 0.94 16.72 6.36
CA ILE A 29 0.51 15.42 5.85
C ILE A 29 1.57 14.92 4.86
N ILE A 30 2.05 13.70 5.07
CA ILE A 30 3.01 13.05 4.17
C ILE A 30 2.45 11.67 3.78
N PRO A 31 1.92 11.50 2.55
CA PRO A 31 1.46 10.20 2.08
C PRO A 31 2.67 9.35 1.69
N TYR A 32 2.80 8.17 2.27
CA TYR A 32 3.96 7.31 2.00
C TYR A 32 3.56 5.84 1.93
N VAL A 33 3.86 5.18 0.81
CA VAL A 33 3.67 3.74 0.61
C VAL A 33 5.02 3.10 0.33
N MET A 34 5.54 2.39 1.32
CA MET A 34 6.94 1.95 1.29
C MET A 34 7.25 0.89 0.21
N THR A 35 6.27 0.13 -0.28
CA THR A 35 6.53 -1.03 -1.16
C THR A 35 6.28 -0.74 -2.63
N TRP A 36 5.05 -0.37 -3.02
CA TRP A 36 4.69 -0.16 -4.42
C TRP A 36 5.06 1.24 -4.94
N ASP A 37 4.88 2.30 -4.14
CA ASP A 37 5.13 3.66 -4.59
C ASP A 37 6.62 3.92 -4.88
N GLY A 38 7.53 3.13 -4.28
CA GLY A 38 8.97 3.17 -4.55
C GLY A 38 9.36 2.80 -5.99
N VAL A 39 8.52 2.02 -6.67
CA VAL A 39 8.72 1.63 -8.08
C VAL A 39 7.90 2.51 -9.02
N VAL A 40 6.72 2.96 -8.57
CA VAL A 40 5.69 3.52 -9.47
C VAL A 40 5.60 5.05 -9.41
N THR A 41 6.17 5.69 -8.40
CA THR A 41 5.97 7.13 -8.19
C THR A 41 7.27 7.93 -8.11
N ASN A 42 7.26 9.10 -8.76
CA ASN A 42 8.33 10.08 -8.64
C ASN A 42 8.29 10.83 -7.29
N PHE A 43 7.19 10.74 -6.54
CA PHE A 43 7.00 11.42 -5.26
C PHE A 43 7.64 10.66 -4.09
N HIS A 44 7.90 9.37 -4.25
CA HIS A 44 8.48 8.50 -3.22
C HIS A 44 9.75 9.07 -2.59
N LYS A 45 10.70 9.51 -3.43
CA LYS A 45 11.97 10.11 -2.96
C LYS A 45 11.77 11.41 -2.18
N LYS A 46 10.73 12.19 -2.51
CA LYS A 46 10.40 13.43 -1.80
C LYS A 46 9.87 13.10 -0.41
N TYR A 47 8.92 12.17 -0.32
CA TYR A 47 8.31 11.79 0.95
C TYR A 47 9.28 11.04 1.88
N LEU A 48 10.16 10.20 1.32
CA LEU A 48 11.23 9.57 2.07
C LEU A 48 12.14 10.60 2.77
N LYS A 49 12.49 11.69 2.06
CA LYS A 49 13.25 12.82 2.63
C LYS A 49 12.45 13.58 3.66
N ASP A 50 11.17 13.85 3.39
CA ASP A 50 10.30 14.57 4.32
C ASP A 50 10.06 13.80 5.63
N LEU A 51 10.13 12.46 5.59
CA LEU A 51 10.02 11.57 6.76
C LEU A 51 11.37 11.30 7.44
N ASP A 52 12.48 11.78 6.88
CA ASP A 52 13.85 11.49 7.33
C ASP A 52 14.14 9.98 7.50
N VAL A 53 13.59 9.16 6.60
CA VAL A 53 13.82 7.72 6.62
C VAL A 53 15.08 7.40 5.83
N GLN A 54 16.03 6.74 6.49
CA GLN A 54 17.25 6.32 5.84
C GLN A 54 16.97 5.21 4.80
N PRO A 55 17.59 5.25 3.60
CA PRO A 55 17.31 4.29 2.54
C PRO A 55 17.52 2.82 2.95
N HIS A 56 18.47 2.54 3.84
CA HIS A 56 18.72 1.17 4.31
C HIS A 56 17.58 0.62 5.18
N LEU A 57 16.91 1.48 5.96
CA LEU A 57 15.75 1.10 6.76
C LEU A 57 14.55 0.79 5.87
N GLU A 58 14.36 1.61 4.84
CA GLU A 58 13.33 1.38 3.84
C GLU A 58 13.55 0.04 3.12
N ALA A 59 14.76 -0.21 2.62
CA ALA A 59 15.12 -1.46 1.97
C ALA A 59 14.94 -2.67 2.89
N TYR A 60 15.28 -2.54 4.17
CA TYR A 60 15.04 -3.58 5.17
C TYR A 60 13.55 -3.90 5.30
N ILE A 61 12.71 -2.89 5.47
CA ILE A 61 11.26 -3.09 5.60
C ILE A 61 10.68 -3.69 4.31
N GLN A 62 11.09 -3.20 3.14
CA GLN A 62 10.69 -3.78 1.85
C GLN A 62 11.07 -5.27 1.77
N SER A 63 12.31 -5.62 2.15
CA SER A 63 12.78 -7.02 2.15
C SER A 63 11.95 -7.91 3.07
N LEU A 64 11.56 -7.39 4.25
CA LEU A 64 10.75 -8.12 5.21
C LEU A 64 9.34 -8.36 4.69
N VAL A 65 8.73 -7.35 4.06
CA VAL A 65 7.42 -7.48 3.44
C VAL A 65 7.47 -8.50 2.30
N LEU A 66 8.46 -8.42 1.41
CA LEU A 66 8.63 -9.38 0.32
C LEU A 66 8.82 -10.81 0.83
N LYS A 67 9.63 -11.00 1.87
CA LYS A 67 9.82 -12.29 2.51
C LYS A 67 8.51 -12.85 3.07
N LYS A 68 7.75 -12.07 3.83
CA LYS A 68 6.46 -12.48 4.41
C LYS A 68 5.44 -12.82 3.32
N THR A 69 5.38 -12.02 2.26
CA THR A 69 4.51 -12.28 1.11
C THR A 69 4.89 -13.59 0.44
N LEU A 70 6.19 -13.84 0.20
CA LEU A 70 6.65 -15.09 -0.39
C LEU A 70 6.32 -16.30 0.49
N GLU A 71 6.52 -16.20 1.80
CA GLU A 71 6.15 -17.24 2.76
C GLU A 71 4.65 -17.53 2.73
N SER A 72 3.81 -16.48 2.71
CA SER A 72 2.35 -16.62 2.64
C SER A 72 1.90 -17.28 1.34
N ILE A 73 2.43 -16.85 0.18
CA ILE A 73 2.11 -17.45 -1.12
C ILE A 73 2.55 -18.93 -1.12
N SER A 74 3.74 -19.22 -0.61
CA SER A 74 4.25 -20.59 -0.53
C SER A 74 3.38 -21.48 0.36
N LEU A 75 2.89 -20.96 1.49
CA LEU A 75 1.97 -21.67 2.37
C LEU A 75 0.60 -21.88 1.72
N ASN A 76 0.05 -20.87 1.05
CA ASN A 76 -1.23 -20.98 0.35
C ASN A 76 -1.16 -22.06 -0.74
N ARG A 77 -0.08 -22.06 -1.51
CA ARG A 77 0.20 -23.09 -2.52
C ARG A 77 0.28 -24.49 -1.92
N ARG A 78 0.92 -24.65 -0.76
CA ARG A 78 1.00 -25.96 -0.06
C ARG A 78 -0.35 -26.43 0.49
N ARG A 79 -1.22 -25.51 0.87
CA ARG A 79 -2.57 -25.80 1.38
C ARG A 79 -3.61 -26.02 0.28
N GLY A 80 -3.25 -25.73 -0.98
CA GLY A 80 -4.11 -25.94 -2.14
C GLY A 80 -5.11 -24.83 -2.41
N TYR A 81 -5.03 -23.68 -1.72
CA TYR A 81 -5.97 -22.57 -1.90
C TYR A 81 -5.98 -22.01 -3.33
N ASP A 82 -4.85 -22.09 -4.05
CA ASP A 82 -4.78 -21.68 -5.46
C ASP A 82 -5.73 -22.51 -6.37
N MET A 83 -6.06 -23.75 -5.97
CA MET A 83 -6.97 -24.64 -6.70
C MET A 83 -8.45 -24.33 -6.39
N ASP A 84 -8.73 -23.87 -5.17
CA ASP A 84 -10.08 -23.47 -4.77
C ASP A 84 -10.47 -22.16 -5.47
N ASP A 85 -9.56 -21.17 -5.50
CA ASP A 85 -9.73 -19.92 -6.26
C ASP A 85 -9.91 -20.17 -7.77
N ALA A 86 -9.21 -21.17 -8.33
CA ALA A 86 -9.33 -21.53 -9.75
C ALA A 86 -10.71 -22.14 -10.06
N LYS A 87 -11.20 -23.04 -9.20
CA LYS A 87 -12.53 -23.64 -9.34
C LYS A 87 -13.65 -22.62 -9.17
N GLU A 88 -13.52 -21.68 -8.25
CA GLU A 88 -14.51 -20.62 -8.04
C GLU A 88 -14.62 -19.71 -9.27
N LYS A 89 -13.50 -19.33 -9.88
CA LYS A 89 -13.48 -18.56 -11.14
C LYS A 89 -14.06 -19.32 -12.34
N GLU A 90 -13.85 -20.64 -12.42
CA GLU A 90 -14.48 -21.49 -13.43
C GLU A 90 -16.00 -21.61 -13.23
N LEU A 91 -16.45 -21.69 -11.98
CA LEU A 91 -17.86 -21.73 -11.61
C LEU A 91 -18.56 -20.40 -11.95
N GLU A 92 -17.93 -19.26 -11.62
CA GLU A 92 -18.42 -17.93 -11.99
C GLU A 92 -18.50 -17.78 -13.51
N ARG A 93 -17.44 -18.13 -14.25
CA ARG A 93 -17.46 -18.09 -15.73
C ARG A 93 -18.57 -18.94 -16.32
N SER A 94 -18.79 -20.14 -15.77
CA SER A 94 -19.85 -21.02 -16.23
C SER A 94 -21.24 -20.44 -15.92
N SER A 95 -21.41 -19.76 -14.78
CA SER A 95 -22.64 -19.05 -14.43
C SER A 95 -22.96 -17.92 -15.43
N TYR A 96 -21.96 -17.13 -15.84
CA TYR A 96 -22.13 -16.07 -16.84
C TYR A 96 -22.41 -16.59 -18.26
N LEU A 97 -22.04 -17.83 -18.58
CA LEU A 97 -22.32 -18.45 -19.88
C LEU A 97 -23.70 -19.12 -19.95
N VAL A 98 -24.34 -19.34 -18.80
CA VAL A 98 -25.65 -20.02 -18.67
C VAL A 98 -26.77 -19.02 -18.31
N SER A 99 -26.44 -17.75 -18.08
CA SER A 99 -27.37 -16.63 -17.83
C SER A 99 -27.59 -15.80 -19.09
#